data_AF-A0A1F3DJR4-F1
#
_entry.id   AF-A0A1F3DJR4-F1
#
_cell.length_a   1.000
_cell.length_b   1.000
_cell.length_c   1.000
_cell.angle_alpha   90.00
_cell.angle_beta   90.00
_cell.angle_gamma   90.00
#
_symmetry.space_group_name_H-M   'P 1'
#
loop_
_entity.id
_entity.type
_entity.pdbx_description
1 polymer ?
#
loop_
_entity_poly.entity_id
_entity_poly.type
_entity_poly.pdbx_seq_one_letter_code
_entity_poly.pdbx_strand_id
1 'polypeptide(L)'
;MENFNNHPLYRVHNIDSAMNSLWDFYRRNFLPLFLMSVVMSLIIQYSSTYINLSELQSETDPFVIIEKMKVFFVPMLIISLINLLFTTILQYYIIHKPVDGSNNIVSSVLKSFRYYLPYLTIIILLSVAGTIAIALGLLVLVVGAFFAIIYVIMLYLFILPVMMVEGTDIGSTISRVFSLAHRNFWANFGWVATFLVLVIVVSVVLSGIALLPFAGSFFKTVFNPEEATAAADLVKNPLYLILTSLANAITVPLMPIISAILYFNAKAREDKTEPDYQSIKEEKRVKVEDLYARPYADDHPENPERKDM
;
A
#
# COMPACT_ATOMS: atom_id res chain seq x y z
N MET A 1 5.78 -10.56 -20.68
CA MET A 1 5.22 -9.70 -19.61
C MET A 1 4.09 -10.48 -18.98
N GLU A 2 4.08 -10.61 -17.66
CA GLU A 2 3.01 -11.33 -16.96
C GLU A 2 1.68 -10.59 -17.18
N ASN A 3 0.62 -11.31 -17.54
CA ASN A 3 -0.69 -10.70 -17.76
C ASN A 3 -1.42 -10.53 -16.42
N PHE A 4 -1.23 -9.37 -15.80
CA PHE A 4 -1.85 -9.02 -14.51
C PHE A 4 -3.37 -8.78 -14.59
N ASN A 5 -3.97 -8.77 -15.78
CA ASN A 5 -5.43 -8.64 -15.94
C ASN A 5 -6.18 -9.85 -15.35
N ASN A 6 -5.49 -10.99 -15.22
CA ASN A 6 -6.04 -12.20 -14.60
C ASN A 6 -5.90 -12.21 -13.06
N HIS A 7 -5.30 -11.18 -12.46
CA HIS A 7 -5.10 -11.11 -11.02
C HIS A 7 -6.46 -11.00 -10.31
N PRO A 8 -6.73 -11.72 -9.21
CA PRO A 8 -8.04 -11.73 -8.54
C PRO A 8 -8.47 -10.38 -7.96
N LEU A 9 -7.50 -9.49 -7.71
CA LEU A 9 -7.73 -8.10 -7.27
C LEU A 9 -7.86 -7.11 -8.45
N TYR A 10 -7.63 -7.56 -9.69
CA TYR A 10 -7.81 -6.75 -10.89
C TYR A 10 -9.29 -6.61 -11.24
N ARG A 11 -9.94 -5.57 -10.68
CA ARG A 11 -11.30 -5.17 -11.03
C ARG A 11 -11.58 -3.74 -10.60
N VAL A 12 -12.63 -3.15 -11.16
CA VAL A 12 -13.18 -1.90 -10.64
C VAL A 12 -13.92 -2.19 -9.34
N HIS A 13 -13.51 -1.53 -8.28
CA HIS A 13 -14.05 -1.71 -6.95
C HIS A 13 -14.92 -0.51 -6.53
N ASN A 14 -15.96 -0.80 -5.75
CA ASN A 14 -16.51 0.07 -4.72
C ASN A 14 -15.98 -0.37 -3.34
N ILE A 15 -16.27 0.37 -2.27
CA ILE A 15 -15.72 0.08 -0.93
C ILE A 15 -16.11 -1.31 -0.41
N ASP A 16 -17.35 -1.74 -0.63
CA ASP A 16 -17.84 -3.06 -0.19
C ASP A 16 -17.14 -4.19 -0.94
N SER A 17 -17.01 -4.07 -2.26
CA SER A 17 -16.30 -5.04 -3.10
C SER A 17 -14.79 -5.04 -2.82
N ALA A 18 -14.20 -3.91 -2.42
CA ALA A 18 -12.81 -3.82 -2.01
C ALA A 18 -12.60 -4.59 -0.71
N MET A 19 -13.49 -4.39 0.28
CA MET A 19 -13.45 -5.12 1.55
C MET A 19 -13.65 -6.62 1.36
N ASN A 20 -14.63 -7.02 0.55
CA ASN A 20 -14.87 -8.42 0.23
C ASN A 20 -13.67 -9.05 -0.48
N SER A 21 -13.05 -8.36 -1.44
CA SER A 21 -11.83 -8.85 -2.09
C SER A 21 -10.65 -8.94 -1.16
N LEU A 22 -10.47 -7.96 -0.28
CA LEU A 22 -9.43 -7.98 0.74
C LEU A 22 -9.59 -9.22 1.63
N TRP A 23 -10.80 -9.43 2.16
CA TRP A 23 -11.11 -10.56 3.02
C TRP A 23 -10.97 -11.90 2.29
N ASP A 24 -11.52 -12.02 1.09
CA ASP A 24 -11.42 -13.24 0.28
C ASP A 24 -9.98 -13.58 -0.07
N PHE A 25 -9.19 -12.57 -0.45
CA PHE A 25 -7.78 -12.76 -0.77
C PHE A 25 -6.98 -13.16 0.47
N TYR A 26 -7.18 -12.45 1.58
CA TYR A 26 -6.52 -12.73 2.85
C TYR A 26 -6.86 -14.13 3.35
N ARG A 27 -8.14 -14.51 3.35
CA ARG A 27 -8.58 -15.85 3.78
C ARG A 27 -8.00 -16.97 2.93
N ARG A 28 -7.97 -16.80 1.60
CA ARG A 28 -7.41 -17.81 0.67
C ARG A 28 -5.90 -17.99 0.85
N ASN A 29 -5.19 -16.93 1.22
CA ASN A 29 -3.74 -16.92 1.39
C ASN A 29 -3.33 -16.76 2.86
N PHE A 30 -4.22 -17.11 3.81
CA PHE A 30 -4.02 -16.79 5.22
C PHE A 30 -2.74 -17.39 5.76
N LEU A 31 -2.55 -18.71 5.58
CA LEU A 31 -1.42 -19.43 6.14
C LEU A 31 -0.06 -18.87 5.66
N PRO A 32 0.23 -18.72 4.35
CA PRO A 32 1.52 -18.18 3.91
C PRO A 32 1.72 -16.72 4.35
N LEU A 33 0.70 -15.86 4.24
CA LEU A 33 0.81 -14.45 4.64
C LEU A 33 1.03 -14.31 6.15
N PHE A 34 0.30 -15.09 6.94
CA PHE A 34 0.43 -15.12 8.40
C PHE A 34 1.82 -15.60 8.81
N LEU A 35 2.30 -16.74 8.28
CA LEU A 35 3.62 -17.26 8.64
C LEU A 35 4.76 -16.31 8.27
N MET A 36 4.72 -15.72 7.06
CA MET A 36 5.69 -14.68 6.69
C MET A 36 5.66 -13.52 7.67
N SER A 37 4.46 -13.04 8.02
CA SER A 37 4.29 -11.89 8.90
C SER A 37 4.66 -12.19 10.35
N VAL A 38 4.50 -13.43 10.84
CA VAL A 38 4.98 -13.85 12.17
C VAL A 38 6.50 -13.77 12.23
N VAL A 39 7.19 -14.36 11.25
CA VAL A 39 8.66 -14.33 11.20
C VAL A 39 9.17 -12.89 11.09
N MET A 40 8.57 -12.10 10.20
CA MET A 40 8.92 -10.69 10.02
C MET A 40 8.68 -9.88 11.30
N SER A 41 7.50 -10.00 11.91
CA SER A 41 7.16 -9.29 13.14
C SER A 41 8.07 -9.68 14.29
N LEU A 42 8.42 -10.97 14.41
CA LEU A 42 9.33 -11.46 15.44
C LEU A 42 10.73 -10.89 15.27
N ILE A 43 11.25 -10.85 14.04
CA ILE A 43 12.55 -10.22 13.74
C ILE A 43 12.52 -8.75 14.12
N ILE A 44 11.50 -7.99 13.67
CA ILE A 44 11.39 -6.55 14.00
C ILE A 44 11.27 -6.33 15.50
N GLN A 45 10.42 -7.10 16.18
CA GLN A 45 10.18 -6.96 17.61
C GLN A 45 11.44 -7.32 18.40
N TYR A 46 12.12 -8.42 18.07
CA TYR A 46 13.37 -8.83 18.68
C TYR A 46 14.47 -7.79 18.46
N SER A 47 14.65 -7.30 17.23
CA SER A 47 15.62 -6.24 16.93
C SER A 47 15.34 -4.96 17.72
N SER A 48 14.06 -4.63 17.94
CA SER A 48 13.65 -3.46 18.71
C SER A 48 14.01 -3.56 20.20
N THR A 49 14.15 -4.76 20.76
CA THR A 49 14.56 -4.95 22.17
C THR A 49 16.00 -4.47 22.45
N TYR A 50 16.84 -4.36 21.42
CA TYR A 50 18.18 -3.80 21.54
C TYR A 50 18.21 -2.27 21.64
N ILE A 51 17.08 -1.60 21.39
CA ILE A 51 16.96 -0.15 21.51
C ILE A 51 16.39 0.17 22.90
N ASN A 52 17.26 0.57 23.82
CA ASN A 52 16.85 0.93 25.17
C ASN A 52 16.37 2.39 25.27
N LEU A 53 15.09 2.64 24.97
CA LEU A 53 14.51 3.98 25.07
C LEU A 53 14.25 4.42 26.53
N SER A 54 14.39 3.54 27.53
CA SER A 54 14.14 3.91 28.92
C SER A 54 15.09 5.00 29.41
N GLU A 55 16.32 5.02 28.88
CA GLU A 55 17.34 6.02 29.20
C GLU A 55 17.03 7.43 28.66
N LEU A 56 16.06 7.55 27.76
CA LEU A 56 15.55 8.83 27.26
C LEU A 56 14.38 9.34 28.10
N GLN A 57 13.63 8.46 28.77
CA GLN A 57 12.44 8.84 29.54
C GLN A 57 12.78 9.55 30.85
N SER A 58 13.96 9.27 31.42
CA SER A 58 14.43 9.89 32.66
C SER A 58 15.15 11.23 32.45
N GLU A 59 15.41 11.61 31.20
CA GLU A 59 16.16 12.81 30.88
C GLU A 59 15.22 13.99 30.61
N THR A 60 15.51 15.14 31.23
CA THR A 60 14.73 16.37 31.05
C THR A 60 15.44 17.42 30.19
N ASP A 61 16.76 17.29 29.99
CA ASP A 61 17.54 18.24 29.20
C ASP A 61 17.43 17.91 27.69
N PRO A 62 16.88 18.83 26.87
CA PRO A 62 16.75 18.63 25.43
C PRO A 62 18.07 18.34 24.70
N PHE A 63 19.18 18.94 25.12
CA PHE A 63 20.47 18.74 24.46
C PHE A 63 21.02 17.32 24.71
N VAL A 64 20.88 16.84 25.95
CA VAL A 64 21.27 15.47 26.33
C VAL A 64 20.39 14.45 25.62
N ILE A 65 19.09 14.70 25.50
CA ILE A 65 18.17 13.85 24.73
C ILE A 65 18.63 13.74 23.27
N ILE A 66 18.96 14.86 22.61
CA ILE A 66 19.43 14.86 21.21
C ILE A 66 20.72 14.07 21.06
N GLU A 67 21.66 14.22 22.00
CA GLU A 67 22.93 13.49 21.97
C GLU A 67 22.72 11.98 22.10
N LYS A 68 21.88 11.55 23.06
CA LYS A 68 21.50 10.14 23.22
C LYS A 68 20.74 9.60 22.01
N MET A 69 19.85 10.40 21.39
CA MET A 69 19.14 10.01 20.17
C MET A 69 20.06 9.69 18.99
N LYS A 70 21.22 10.34 18.87
CA LYS A 70 22.20 10.05 17.81
C LYS A 70 22.73 8.62 17.91
N VAL A 71 22.87 8.07 19.12
CA VAL A 71 23.32 6.70 19.35
C VAL A 71 22.30 5.69 18.82
N PHE A 72 21.00 6.01 18.94
CA PHE A 72 19.91 5.15 18.46
C PHE A 72 19.62 5.27 16.96
N PHE A 73 20.13 6.32 16.29
CA PHE A 73 19.87 6.56 14.87
C PHE A 73 20.24 5.36 13.98
N VAL A 74 21.44 4.81 14.16
CA VAL A 74 21.93 3.70 13.32
C VAL A 74 21.09 2.42 13.53
N PRO A 75 20.85 1.95 14.78
CA PRO A 75 19.93 0.84 15.02
C PRO A 75 18.53 1.05 14.42
N MET A 76 17.94 2.24 14.60
CA MET A 76 16.62 2.55 14.05
C MET A 76 16.61 2.52 12.51
N LEU A 77 17.67 3.03 11.88
CA LEU A 77 17.84 2.98 10.43
C LEU A 77 17.91 1.53 9.95
N ILE A 78 18.69 0.67 10.61
CA ILE A 78 18.80 -0.76 10.27
C ILE A 78 17.42 -1.44 10.37
N ILE A 79 16.69 -1.24 11.47
CA ILE A 79 15.34 -1.82 11.64
C ILE A 79 14.39 -1.31 10.54
N SER A 80 14.46 -0.02 10.22
CA SER A 80 13.64 0.58 9.17
C SER A 80 13.93 -0.03 7.79
N LEU A 81 15.21 -0.26 7.45
CA LEU A 81 15.62 -0.93 6.21
C LEU A 81 15.14 -2.39 6.16
N ILE A 82 15.22 -3.13 7.27
CA ILE A 82 14.70 -4.49 7.36
C ILE A 82 13.17 -4.51 7.16
N ASN A 83 12.45 -3.59 7.82
CA ASN A 83 11.00 -3.46 7.67
C ASN A 83 10.60 -3.11 6.23
N LEU A 84 11.39 -2.26 5.57
CA LEU A 84 11.20 -1.91 4.17
C LEU A 84 11.37 -3.13 3.25
N LEU A 85 12.38 -3.97 3.52
CA LEU A 85 12.61 -5.21 2.80
C LEU A 85 11.42 -6.17 2.99
N PHE A 86 10.94 -6.34 4.22
CA PHE A 86 9.77 -7.18 4.52
C PHE A 86 8.50 -6.73 3.80
N THR A 87 8.26 -5.42 3.77
CA THR A 87 7.13 -4.83 3.02
C THR A 87 7.25 -5.13 1.52
N THR A 88 8.47 -5.02 0.96
CA THR A 88 8.75 -5.33 -0.45
C THR A 88 8.51 -6.82 -0.75
N ILE A 89 8.96 -7.71 0.13
CA ILE A 89 8.76 -9.17 0.00
C ILE A 89 7.27 -9.51 0.02
N LEU A 90 6.51 -8.97 0.98
CA LEU A 90 5.08 -9.23 1.10
C LEU A 90 4.30 -8.70 -0.11
N GLN A 91 4.59 -7.47 -0.55
CA GLN A 91 3.95 -6.92 -1.74
C GLN A 91 4.24 -7.77 -2.97
N TYR A 92 5.49 -8.21 -3.15
CA TYR A 92 5.90 -9.05 -4.27
C TYR A 92 5.10 -10.36 -4.27
N TYR A 93 5.01 -11.02 -3.12
CA TYR A 93 4.24 -12.24 -2.96
C TYR A 93 2.77 -12.03 -3.34
N ILE A 94 2.15 -10.95 -2.85
CA ILE A 94 0.73 -10.65 -3.09
C ILE A 94 0.44 -10.43 -4.57
N ILE A 95 1.33 -9.74 -5.29
CA ILE A 95 1.14 -9.42 -6.70
C ILE A 95 1.41 -10.63 -7.61
N HIS A 96 2.47 -11.38 -7.35
CA HIS A 96 2.94 -12.41 -8.29
C HIS A 96 2.39 -13.80 -7.98
N LYS A 97 2.09 -14.14 -6.72
CA LYS A 97 1.61 -15.49 -6.36
C LYS A 97 0.32 -15.90 -7.11
N PRO A 98 -0.68 -15.02 -7.29
CA PRO A 98 -1.92 -15.39 -7.98
C PRO A 98 -1.77 -15.55 -9.50
N VAL A 99 -0.74 -14.94 -10.10
CA VAL A 99 -0.50 -14.93 -11.56
C VAL A 99 0.51 -16.01 -11.95
N ASP A 100 1.50 -16.25 -11.10
CA ASP A 100 2.53 -17.27 -11.28
C ASP A 100 2.42 -18.34 -10.17
N GLY A 101 1.83 -19.48 -10.53
CA GLY A 101 1.68 -20.63 -9.63
C GLY A 101 3.02 -21.17 -9.11
N SER A 102 4.12 -20.97 -9.85
CA SER A 102 5.46 -21.40 -9.46
C SER A 102 6.08 -20.51 -8.38
N ASN A 103 5.57 -19.30 -8.19
CA ASN A 103 6.06 -18.39 -7.17
C ASN A 103 5.71 -18.92 -5.77
N ASN A 104 6.69 -19.02 -4.90
CA ASN A 104 6.56 -19.42 -3.49
C ASN A 104 7.19 -18.34 -2.59
N ILE A 105 7.20 -18.59 -1.27
CA ILE A 105 7.73 -17.63 -0.30
C ILE A 105 9.22 -17.35 -0.56
N VAL A 106 10.02 -18.39 -0.83
CA VAL A 106 11.46 -18.27 -1.04
C VAL A 106 11.77 -17.51 -2.33
N SER A 107 11.09 -17.86 -3.43
CA SER A 107 11.26 -17.12 -4.68
C SER A 107 10.81 -15.67 -4.55
N SER A 108 9.79 -15.39 -3.74
CA SER A 108 9.36 -14.02 -3.46
C SER A 108 10.43 -13.23 -2.71
N VAL A 109 11.08 -13.85 -1.72
CA VAL A 109 12.22 -13.22 -1.03
C VAL A 109 13.31 -12.86 -2.03
N LEU A 110 13.76 -13.80 -2.85
CA LEU A 110 14.88 -13.58 -3.78
C LEU A 110 14.53 -12.57 -4.89
N LYS A 111 13.36 -12.71 -5.52
CA LYS A 111 12.95 -11.82 -6.62
C LYS A 111 12.62 -10.39 -6.14
N SER A 112 12.17 -10.23 -4.89
CA SER A 112 11.84 -8.91 -4.33
C SER A 112 13.04 -7.96 -4.20
N PHE A 113 14.26 -8.49 -4.03
CA PHE A 113 15.48 -7.68 -3.90
C PHE A 113 15.70 -6.75 -5.10
N ARG A 114 15.24 -7.14 -6.29
CA ARG A 114 15.30 -6.29 -7.50
C ARG A 114 14.54 -4.97 -7.33
N TYR A 115 13.47 -4.97 -6.54
CA TYR A 115 12.61 -3.81 -6.31
C TYR A 115 13.06 -2.97 -5.11
N TYR A 116 13.87 -3.56 -4.21
CA TYR A 116 14.24 -2.93 -2.95
C TYR A 116 15.01 -1.62 -3.13
N LEU A 117 16.06 -1.59 -3.98
CA LEU A 117 16.85 -0.37 -4.19
C LEU A 117 16.09 0.75 -4.92
N PRO A 118 15.34 0.48 -6.00
CA PRO A 118 14.45 1.48 -6.60
C PRO A 118 13.42 2.01 -5.58
N TYR A 119 12.82 1.13 -4.78
CA TYR A 119 11.84 1.52 -3.77
C TYR A 119 12.44 2.45 -2.72
N LEU A 120 13.61 2.09 -2.19
CA LEU A 120 14.34 2.87 -1.20
C LEU A 120 14.65 4.27 -1.73
N THR A 121 15.12 4.37 -2.97
CA THR A 121 15.41 5.66 -3.61
C THR A 121 14.15 6.53 -3.69
N ILE A 122 13.03 5.97 -4.14
CA ILE A 122 11.76 6.69 -4.23
C ILE A 122 11.29 7.15 -2.84
N ILE A 123 11.38 6.29 -1.82
CA ILE A 123 10.99 6.65 -0.46
C ILE A 123 11.84 7.77 0.10
N ILE A 124 13.15 7.75 -0.11
CA ILE A 124 14.03 8.83 0.34
C ILE A 124 13.58 10.16 -0.31
N LEU A 125 13.39 10.17 -1.63
CA LEU A 125 12.93 11.36 -2.35
C LEU A 125 11.55 11.85 -1.84
N LEU A 126 10.60 10.94 -1.70
CA LEU A 126 9.25 11.28 -1.22
C LEU A 126 9.21 11.62 0.27
N SER A 127 10.14 11.13 1.10
CA SER A 127 10.18 11.45 2.53
C SER A 127 10.52 12.92 2.77
N VAL A 128 11.40 13.49 1.94
CA VAL A 128 11.72 14.93 1.96
C VAL A 128 10.48 15.74 1.59
N ALA A 129 9.82 15.41 0.48
CA ALA A 129 8.60 16.07 0.04
C ALA A 129 7.45 15.91 1.06
N GLY A 130 7.30 14.71 1.64
CA GLY A 130 6.29 14.37 2.62
C GLY A 130 6.49 15.14 3.93
N THR A 131 7.73 15.31 4.39
CA THR A 131 8.05 16.12 5.56
C THR A 131 7.64 17.58 5.34
N ILE A 132 7.93 18.15 4.16
CA ILE A 132 7.50 19.50 3.79
C ILE A 132 5.96 19.58 3.76
N ALA A 133 5.29 18.61 3.15
CA ALA A 133 3.83 18.59 3.07
C ALA A 133 3.17 18.52 4.46
N ILE A 134 3.71 17.72 5.39
CA ILE A 134 3.22 17.62 6.76
C ILE A 134 3.49 18.93 7.52
N ALA A 135 4.66 19.54 7.37
CA ALA A 135 4.98 20.83 7.98
C ALA A 135 4.04 21.94 7.49
N LEU A 136 3.79 22.00 6.18
CA LEU A 136 2.80 22.92 5.60
C LEU A 136 1.38 22.60 6.10
N GLY A 137 1.03 21.32 6.22
CA GLY A 137 -0.24 20.87 6.78
C GLY A 137 -0.45 21.36 8.21
N LEU A 138 0.59 21.31 9.06
CA LEU A 138 0.55 21.83 10.43
C LEU A 138 0.31 23.35 10.48
N LEU A 139 0.83 24.12 9.52
CA LEU A 139 0.56 25.56 9.42
C LEU A 139 -0.93 25.84 9.10
N VAL A 140 -1.60 24.92 8.41
CA VAL A 140 -3.04 24.95 8.11
C VAL A 140 -3.83 24.14 9.16
N LEU A 141 -3.44 24.29 10.43
CA LEU A 141 -4.02 23.62 11.61
C LEU A 141 -3.84 22.09 11.65
N VAL A 142 -4.22 21.50 12.79
CA VAL A 142 -4.13 20.04 13.04
C VAL A 142 -4.86 19.22 11.97
N VAL A 143 -5.98 19.73 11.44
CA VAL A 143 -6.72 19.07 10.36
C VAL A 143 -5.88 18.97 9.10
N GLY A 144 -5.16 20.03 8.72
CA GLY A 144 -4.28 20.03 7.55
C GLY A 144 -3.18 18.98 7.64
N ALA A 145 -2.58 18.80 8.82
CA ALA A 145 -1.56 17.77 9.05
C ALA A 145 -2.12 16.34 8.86
N PHE A 146 -3.33 16.07 9.36
CA PHE A 146 -3.98 14.77 9.17
C PHE A 146 -4.25 14.47 7.69
N PHE A 147 -4.72 15.47 6.94
CA PHE A 147 -4.90 15.35 5.49
C PHE A 147 -3.57 15.08 4.78
N ALA A 148 -2.50 15.78 5.14
CA ALA A 148 -1.18 15.58 4.56
C ALA A 148 -0.63 14.16 4.83
N ILE A 149 -0.82 13.63 6.04
CA ILE A 149 -0.40 12.27 6.40
C ILE A 149 -1.13 11.23 5.54
N ILE A 150 -2.46 11.31 5.44
CA ILE A 150 -3.24 10.37 4.61
C ILE A 150 -2.82 10.46 3.16
N TYR A 151 -2.60 11.67 2.66
CA TYR A 151 -2.14 11.89 1.29
C TYR A 151 -0.77 11.22 1.02
N VAL A 152 0.20 11.40 1.92
CA VAL A 152 1.52 10.77 1.81
C VAL A 152 1.41 9.25 1.87
N ILE A 153 0.59 8.70 2.78
CA ILE A 153 0.32 7.25 2.87
C ILE A 153 -0.29 6.74 1.56
N MET A 154 -1.26 7.45 1.00
CA MET A 154 -1.89 7.09 -0.26
C MET A 154 -0.85 6.98 -1.38
N LEU A 155 0.07 7.96 -1.51
CA LEU A 155 1.15 7.89 -2.50
C LEU A 155 2.03 6.67 -2.25
N TYR A 156 2.44 6.39 -1.01
CA TYR A 156 3.26 5.22 -0.67
C TYR A 156 2.61 3.89 -1.05
N LEU A 157 1.28 3.79 -0.92
CA LEU A 157 0.54 2.57 -1.26
C LEU A 157 0.48 2.29 -2.76
N PHE A 158 0.75 3.27 -3.64
CA PHE A 158 0.80 3.00 -5.08
C PHE A 158 2.19 2.57 -5.56
N ILE A 159 3.27 2.94 -4.85
CA ILE A 159 4.65 2.79 -5.38
C ILE A 159 4.99 1.34 -5.69
N LEU A 160 4.90 0.45 -4.70
CA LEU A 160 5.32 -0.94 -4.91
C LEU A 160 4.48 -1.66 -5.98
N PRO A 161 3.13 -1.56 -6.00
CA PRO A 161 2.34 -2.12 -7.10
C PRO A 161 2.72 -1.59 -8.47
N VAL A 162 2.88 -0.27 -8.61
CA VAL A 162 3.30 0.35 -9.88
C VAL A 162 4.65 -0.22 -10.30
N MET A 163 5.63 -0.28 -9.40
CA MET A 163 6.95 -0.80 -9.74
C MET A 163 6.93 -2.28 -10.15
N MET A 164 6.13 -3.08 -9.46
CA MET A 164 6.06 -4.53 -9.65
C MET A 164 5.31 -4.91 -10.91
N VAL A 165 4.31 -4.13 -11.30
CA VAL A 165 3.47 -4.40 -12.49
C VAL A 165 3.96 -3.64 -13.72
N GLU A 166 4.35 -2.37 -13.58
CA GLU A 166 4.68 -1.47 -14.71
C GLU A 166 6.18 -1.26 -14.92
N GLY A 167 7.02 -1.62 -13.94
CA GLY A 167 8.49 -1.61 -14.07
C GLY A 167 9.21 -0.71 -13.06
N THR A 168 10.53 -0.86 -12.95
CA THR A 168 11.33 -0.27 -11.86
C THR A 168 11.95 1.10 -12.17
N ASP A 169 11.58 1.73 -13.29
CA ASP A 169 12.09 3.06 -13.61
C ASP A 169 11.56 4.10 -12.62
N ILE A 170 12.46 4.81 -11.94
CA ILE A 170 12.13 5.69 -10.81
C ILE A 170 11.25 6.86 -11.26
N GLY A 171 11.62 7.53 -12.36
CA GLY A 171 10.91 8.72 -12.85
C GLY A 171 9.51 8.37 -13.37
N SER A 172 9.43 7.30 -14.18
CA SER A 172 8.17 6.75 -14.67
C SER A 172 7.27 6.32 -13.51
N THR A 173 7.80 5.61 -12.51
CA THR A 173 7.05 5.17 -11.33
C THR A 173 6.47 6.35 -10.58
N ILE A 174 7.27 7.38 -10.29
CA ILE A 174 6.80 8.57 -9.57
C ILE A 174 5.68 9.24 -10.35
N SER A 175 5.90 9.56 -11.63
CA SER A 175 4.89 10.19 -12.49
C SER A 175 3.59 9.38 -12.51
N ARG A 176 3.71 8.06 -12.63
CA ARG A 176 2.59 7.13 -12.64
C ARG A 176 1.83 7.09 -11.33
N VAL A 177 2.53 7.03 -10.19
CA VAL A 177 1.94 7.08 -8.85
C VAL A 177 1.12 8.36 -8.67
N PHE A 178 1.67 9.52 -9.06
CA PHE A 178 0.94 10.79 -8.98
C PHE A 178 -0.29 10.79 -9.88
N SER A 179 -0.17 10.30 -11.12
CA SER A 179 -1.31 10.20 -12.05
C SER A 179 -2.44 9.33 -11.49
N LEU A 180 -2.12 8.12 -11.03
CA LEU A 180 -3.11 7.17 -10.48
C LEU A 180 -3.74 7.70 -9.18
N ALA A 181 -2.94 8.31 -8.30
CA ALA A 181 -3.42 8.86 -7.05
C ALA A 181 -4.41 10.01 -7.26
N HIS A 182 -4.17 10.90 -8.23
CA HIS A 182 -4.98 12.11 -8.45
C HIS A 182 -6.20 11.89 -9.35
N ARG A 183 -6.18 10.94 -10.29
CA ARG A 183 -7.28 10.73 -11.26
C ARG A 183 -8.64 10.50 -10.58
N ASN A 184 -8.66 9.82 -9.44
CA ASN A 184 -9.85 9.65 -8.59
C ASN A 184 -9.51 10.00 -7.13
N PHE A 185 -8.89 11.16 -6.94
CA PHE A 185 -8.31 11.59 -5.65
C PHE A 185 -9.22 11.32 -4.45
N TRP A 186 -10.45 11.84 -4.46
CA TRP A 186 -11.35 11.73 -3.31
C TRP A 186 -11.75 10.29 -2.97
N ALA A 187 -11.93 9.44 -3.99
CA ALA A 187 -12.23 8.04 -3.77
C ALA A 187 -11.01 7.31 -3.19
N ASN A 188 -9.83 7.50 -3.78
CA ASN A 188 -8.59 6.90 -3.29
C ASN A 188 -8.28 7.35 -1.85
N PHE A 189 -8.37 8.65 -1.59
CA PHE A 189 -8.14 9.25 -0.28
C PHE A 189 -9.12 8.71 0.77
N GLY A 190 -10.42 8.69 0.46
CA GLY A 190 -11.46 8.17 1.35
C GLY A 190 -11.29 6.69 1.67
N TRP A 191 -10.84 5.88 0.69
CA TRP A 191 -10.56 4.47 0.92
C TRP A 191 -9.37 4.29 1.84
N VAL A 192 -8.24 4.97 1.56
CA VAL A 192 -7.05 4.91 2.41
C VAL A 192 -7.40 5.33 3.84
N ALA A 193 -8.15 6.41 4.03
CA ALA A 193 -8.59 6.86 5.34
C ALA A 193 -9.45 5.81 6.07
N THR A 194 -10.44 5.22 5.40
CA THR A 194 -11.33 4.21 5.98
C THR A 194 -10.55 2.96 6.37
N PHE A 195 -9.70 2.45 5.47
CA PHE A 195 -8.88 1.27 5.74
C PHE A 195 -7.87 1.51 6.86
N LEU A 196 -7.26 2.70 6.93
CA LEU A 196 -6.35 3.08 8.00
C LEU A 196 -7.04 3.03 9.36
N VAL A 197 -8.23 3.63 9.48
CA VAL A 197 -9.03 3.59 10.71
C VAL A 197 -9.36 2.15 11.11
N LEU A 198 -9.77 1.31 10.15
CA LEU A 198 -10.07 -0.09 10.42
C LEU A 198 -8.83 -0.85 10.92
N VAL A 199 -7.68 -0.69 10.27
CA VAL A 199 -6.43 -1.33 10.67
C VAL A 199 -6.01 -0.86 12.07
N ILE A 200 -6.15 0.43 12.39
CA ILE A 200 -5.87 0.96 13.74
C ILE A 200 -6.78 0.30 14.78
N VAL A 201 -8.09 0.25 14.55
CA VAL A 201 -9.05 -0.37 15.48
C VAL A 201 -8.72 -1.84 15.72
N VAL A 202 -8.48 -2.61 14.66
CA VAL A 202 -8.10 -4.03 14.77
C VAL A 202 -6.78 -4.18 15.52
N SER A 203 -5.78 -3.33 15.23
CA SER A 203 -4.46 -3.39 15.87
C SER A 203 -4.55 -3.09 17.37
N VAL A 204 -5.37 -2.12 17.78
CA VAL A 204 -5.62 -1.80 19.20
C VAL A 204 -6.28 -2.97 19.91
N VAL A 205 -7.32 -3.57 19.32
CA VAL A 205 -8.00 -4.74 19.91
C VAL A 205 -7.04 -5.92 20.07
N LEU A 206 -6.27 -6.24 19.02
CA LEU A 206 -5.30 -7.35 19.06
C LEU A 206 -4.16 -7.09 20.05
N SER A 207 -3.68 -5.85 20.14
CA SER A 207 -2.67 -5.46 21.13
C SER A 207 -3.20 -5.61 22.57
N GLY A 208 -4.46 -5.23 22.81
CA GLY A 208 -5.13 -5.47 24.09
C GLY A 208 -5.24 -6.94 24.45
N ILE A 209 -5.59 -7.81 23.47
CA ILE A 209 -5.64 -9.26 23.65
C ILE A 209 -4.25 -9.83 23.98
N ALA A 210 -3.20 -9.37 23.28
CA ALA A 210 -1.83 -9.83 23.54
C ALA A 210 -1.32 -9.47 24.95
N LEU A 211 -1.86 -8.41 25.55
CA LEU A 211 -1.55 -7.96 26.91
C LEU A 211 -2.32 -8.72 28.01
N LEU A 212 -3.39 -9.46 27.69
CA LEU A 212 -4.23 -10.13 28.69
C LEU A 212 -3.47 -11.04 29.67
N PRO A 213 -2.50 -11.88 29.25
CA PRO A 213 -1.74 -12.71 30.17
C PRO A 213 -0.91 -11.92 31.19
N PHE A 214 -0.68 -10.62 30.93
CA PHE A 214 0.12 -9.71 31.74
C PHE A 214 -0.73 -8.64 32.44
N ALA A 215 -2.07 -8.73 32.36
CA ALA A 215 -2.97 -7.76 32.97
C ALA A 215 -2.75 -7.65 34.49
N GLY A 216 -2.45 -8.76 35.18
CA GLY A 216 -2.17 -8.77 36.61
C GLY A 216 -0.93 -7.94 37.00
N SER A 217 0.15 -8.00 36.22
CA SER A 217 1.32 -7.12 36.41
C SER A 217 1.02 -5.68 36.02
N PHE A 218 0.24 -5.47 34.94
CA PHE A 218 -0.13 -4.13 34.49
C PHE A 218 -0.96 -3.37 35.55
N PHE A 219 -2.00 -4.00 36.12
CA PHE A 219 -2.80 -3.36 37.17
C PHE A 219 -1.97 -3.04 38.40
N LYS A 220 -1.05 -3.93 38.81
CA LYS A 220 -0.13 -3.64 39.93
C LYS A 220 0.72 -2.41 39.66
N THR A 221 1.29 -2.27 38.46
CA THR A 221 2.07 -1.08 38.07
C THR A 221 1.24 0.20 37.99
N VAL A 222 -0.01 0.13 37.54
CA VAL A 222 -0.91 1.30 37.48
C VAL A 222 -1.29 1.79 38.88
N PHE A 223 -1.54 0.85 39.81
CA PHE A 223 -1.90 1.18 41.19
C PHE A 223 -0.68 1.46 42.09
N ASN A 224 0.51 0.97 41.71
CA ASN A 224 1.77 1.19 42.40
C ASN A 224 2.81 1.78 41.41
N PRO A 225 2.89 3.11 41.27
CA PRO A 225 3.78 3.76 40.31
C PRO A 225 5.28 3.53 40.56
N GLU A 226 5.66 3.04 41.76
CA GLU A 226 7.02 2.59 42.07
C GLU A 226 7.44 1.35 41.26
N GLU A 227 6.47 0.56 40.75
CA GLU A 227 6.70 -0.60 39.89
C GLU A 227 6.73 -0.23 38.39
N ALA A 228 6.78 1.06 38.02
CA ALA A 228 6.78 1.51 36.62
C ALA A 228 7.93 0.92 35.78
N THR A 229 9.06 0.59 36.41
CA THR A 229 10.19 -0.12 35.78
C THR A 229 9.82 -1.53 35.32
N ALA A 230 8.85 -2.19 35.98
CA ALA A 230 8.36 -3.51 35.59
C ALA A 230 7.63 -3.49 34.23
N ALA A 231 7.09 -2.35 33.81
CA ALA A 231 6.51 -2.20 32.47
C ALA A 231 7.59 -2.21 31.36
N ALA A 232 8.79 -1.73 31.64
CA ALA A 232 9.91 -1.80 30.70
C ALA A 232 10.45 -3.23 30.56
N ASP A 233 10.43 -4.02 31.63
CA ASP A 233 10.83 -5.42 31.61
C ASP A 233 9.82 -6.31 30.87
N LEU A 234 8.54 -5.93 30.83
CA LEU A 234 7.53 -6.63 30.04
C LEU A 234 7.89 -6.68 28.55
N VAL A 235 8.45 -5.60 28.00
CA VAL A 235 8.84 -5.54 26.58
C VAL A 235 9.98 -6.49 26.26
N LYS A 236 10.76 -6.93 27.26
CA LYS A 236 11.83 -7.94 27.12
C LYS A 236 11.33 -9.36 27.33
N ASN A 237 10.09 -9.55 27.78
CA ASN A 237 9.54 -10.87 28.07
C ASN A 237 9.33 -11.65 26.75
N PRO A 238 9.94 -12.85 26.59
CA PRO A 238 9.83 -13.63 25.35
C PRO A 238 8.38 -14.01 25.01
N LEU A 239 7.53 -14.27 26.01
CA LEU A 239 6.12 -14.56 25.78
C LEU A 239 5.38 -13.32 25.25
N TYR A 240 5.67 -12.15 25.80
CA TYR A 240 5.09 -10.89 25.31
C TYR A 240 5.49 -10.64 23.86
N LEU A 241 6.79 -10.80 23.53
CA LEU A 241 7.31 -10.68 22.17
C LEU A 241 6.61 -11.62 21.19
N ILE A 242 6.38 -12.88 21.57
CA ILE A 242 5.69 -13.86 20.74
C ILE A 242 4.23 -13.46 20.52
N LEU A 243 3.51 -13.08 21.59
CA LEU A 243 2.10 -12.71 21.49
C LEU A 243 1.88 -11.43 20.66
N THR A 244 2.71 -10.41 20.85
CA THR A 244 2.65 -9.19 20.03
C THR A 244 3.01 -9.47 18.57
N SER A 245 3.99 -10.34 18.32
CA SER A 245 4.34 -10.74 16.95
C SER A 245 3.20 -11.50 16.26
N LEU A 246 2.50 -12.38 16.98
CA LEU A 246 1.33 -13.10 16.46
C LEU A 246 0.16 -12.13 16.18
N ALA A 247 -0.08 -11.18 17.07
CA ALA A 247 -1.08 -10.13 16.88
C ALA A 247 -0.77 -9.26 15.65
N ASN A 248 0.46 -8.78 15.53
CA ASN A 248 0.92 -7.98 14.38
C ASN A 248 0.87 -8.77 13.07
N ALA A 249 1.17 -10.08 13.10
CA ALA A 249 1.13 -10.92 11.92
C ALA A 249 -0.26 -11.01 11.26
N ILE A 250 -1.32 -10.74 12.02
CA ILE A 250 -2.68 -10.67 11.48
C ILE A 250 -2.85 -9.42 10.61
N THR A 251 -2.32 -8.27 11.05
CA THR A 251 -2.56 -6.96 10.42
C THR A 251 -1.53 -6.58 9.37
N VAL A 252 -0.29 -7.06 9.49
CA VAL A 252 0.82 -6.73 8.58
C VAL A 252 0.49 -6.97 7.10
N PRO A 253 -0.15 -8.08 6.68
CA PRO A 253 -0.50 -8.30 5.28
C PRO A 253 -1.58 -7.35 4.73
N LEU A 254 -2.40 -6.75 5.61
CA LEU A 254 -3.55 -5.97 5.18
C LEU A 254 -3.13 -4.76 4.35
N MET A 255 -2.09 -4.03 4.78
CA MET A 255 -1.61 -2.84 4.08
C MET A 255 -1.11 -3.15 2.65
N PRO A 256 -0.26 -4.16 2.43
CA PRO A 256 0.10 -4.60 1.09
C PRO A 256 -1.08 -5.07 0.20
N ILE A 257 -2.09 -5.74 0.78
CA ILE A 257 -3.29 -6.15 0.04
C ILE A 257 -4.08 -4.90 -0.39
N ILE A 258 -4.28 -3.95 0.51
CA ILE A 258 -4.96 -2.67 0.21
C ILE A 258 -4.20 -1.92 -0.88
N SER A 259 -2.87 -1.87 -0.78
CA SER A 259 -1.98 -1.30 -1.80
C SER A 259 -2.22 -1.92 -3.18
N ALA A 260 -2.29 -3.25 -3.27
CA ALA A 260 -2.61 -3.94 -4.51
C ALA A 260 -4.02 -3.62 -5.02
N ILE A 261 -5.03 -3.60 -4.14
CA ILE A 261 -6.42 -3.26 -4.51
C ILE A 261 -6.51 -1.83 -5.04
N LEU A 262 -5.87 -0.86 -4.40
CA LEU A 262 -5.88 0.53 -4.84
C LEU A 262 -5.29 0.68 -6.24
N TYR A 263 -4.11 0.07 -6.45
CA TYR A 263 -3.46 0.06 -7.76
C TYR A 263 -4.34 -0.60 -8.83
N PHE A 264 -4.81 -1.82 -8.57
CA PHE A 264 -5.60 -2.57 -9.55
C PHE A 264 -6.98 -1.96 -9.82
N ASN A 265 -7.63 -1.36 -8.82
CA ASN A 265 -8.84 -0.58 -9.01
C ASN A 265 -8.58 0.63 -9.91
N ALA A 266 -7.49 1.37 -9.66
CA ALA A 266 -7.14 2.52 -10.48
C ALA A 266 -6.86 2.05 -11.93
N LYS A 267 -6.00 1.05 -12.11
CA LYS A 267 -5.64 0.51 -13.43
C LYS A 267 -6.84 -0.04 -14.20
N ALA A 268 -7.68 -0.85 -13.56
CA ALA A 268 -8.89 -1.39 -14.19
C ALA A 268 -9.91 -0.30 -14.58
N ARG A 269 -9.92 0.85 -13.89
CA ARG A 269 -10.73 2.00 -14.31
C ARG A 269 -10.14 2.69 -15.53
N GLU A 270 -8.82 2.81 -15.61
CA GLU A 270 -8.16 3.37 -16.80
C GLU A 270 -8.44 2.51 -18.02
N ASP A 271 -8.25 1.20 -17.89
CA ASP A 271 -8.41 0.24 -18.99
C ASP A 271 -9.89 0.10 -19.44
N LYS A 272 -10.86 0.51 -18.61
CA LYS A 272 -12.28 0.65 -19.00
C LYS A 272 -12.61 2.02 -19.61
N THR A 273 -11.83 3.04 -19.29
CA THR A 273 -12.07 4.42 -19.76
C THR A 273 -11.37 4.67 -21.09
N GLU A 274 -10.32 3.92 -21.41
CA GLU A 274 -9.82 3.81 -22.78
C GLU A 274 -10.86 3.00 -23.58
N PRO A 275 -11.68 3.63 -24.45
CA PRO A 275 -12.46 2.85 -25.39
C PRO A 275 -11.48 2.04 -26.23
N ASP A 276 -11.81 0.77 -26.42
CA ASP A 276 -11.15 -0.14 -27.35
C ASP A 276 -11.07 0.52 -28.75
N TYR A 277 -10.00 1.25 -29.02
CA TYR A 277 -9.67 1.76 -30.35
C TYR A 277 -9.24 0.61 -31.29
N GLN A 278 -9.26 -0.64 -30.83
CA GLN A 278 -8.93 -1.84 -31.58
C GLN A 278 -10.10 -2.83 -31.70
N SER A 279 -11.34 -2.37 -31.86
CA SER A 279 -12.37 -3.22 -32.47
C SER A 279 -13.54 -2.50 -33.15
N ILE A 280 -13.34 -1.28 -33.66
CA ILE A 280 -14.14 -0.85 -34.81
C ILE A 280 -13.66 -1.68 -36.00
N LYS A 281 -14.17 -2.93 -36.08
CA LYS A 281 -14.49 -3.60 -37.34
C LYS A 281 -14.99 -2.52 -38.29
N GLU A 282 -14.53 -2.57 -39.53
CA GLU A 282 -14.91 -1.76 -40.68
C GLU A 282 -16.44 -1.51 -40.81
N GLU A 283 -17.04 -0.76 -39.89
CA GLU A 283 -18.32 -0.14 -40.10
C GLU A 283 -18.02 1.08 -40.94
N LYS A 284 -18.25 0.90 -42.25
CA LYS A 284 -18.40 1.93 -43.29
C LYS A 284 -17.96 3.30 -42.81
N ARG A 285 -16.68 3.62 -42.99
CA ARG A 285 -16.23 5.01 -42.94
C ARG A 285 -17.14 5.77 -43.90
N VAL A 286 -17.96 6.66 -43.35
CA VAL A 286 -18.79 7.60 -44.11
C VAL A 286 -17.83 8.28 -45.08
N LYS A 287 -17.99 7.97 -46.37
CA LYS A 287 -17.13 8.59 -47.37
C LYS A 287 -17.59 10.02 -47.54
N VAL A 288 -16.71 10.89 -48.01
CA VAL A 288 -17.09 12.28 -48.34
C VAL A 288 -18.29 12.29 -49.30
N GLU A 289 -18.38 11.27 -50.15
CA GLU A 289 -19.49 10.95 -51.05
C GLU A 289 -20.86 10.84 -50.33
N ASP A 290 -20.89 10.29 -49.12
CA ASP A 290 -22.10 10.05 -48.33
C ASP A 290 -22.60 11.32 -47.61
N LEU A 291 -21.73 12.33 -47.47
CA LEU A 291 -22.05 13.63 -46.86
C LEU A 291 -22.71 14.59 -47.84
N TYR A 292 -22.60 14.32 -49.14
CA TYR A 292 -23.32 15.02 -50.18
C TYR A 292 -24.49 14.16 -50.62
N ALA A 293 -25.70 14.52 -50.19
CA ALA A 293 -26.90 13.92 -50.74
C ALA A 293 -26.87 14.10 -52.26
N ARG A 294 -26.75 12.99 -52.99
CA ARG A 294 -26.92 13.02 -54.44
C ARG A 294 -28.28 13.65 -54.72
N PRO A 295 -28.39 14.62 -55.66
CA PRO A 295 -29.67 15.26 -55.97
C PRO A 295 -30.75 14.26 -56.40
N TYR A 296 -30.31 13.09 -56.89
CA TYR A 296 -31.15 12.01 -57.34
C TYR A 296 -30.64 10.70 -56.74
N ALA A 297 -31.58 9.85 -56.29
CA ALA A 297 -31.26 8.46 -56.00
C ALA A 297 -30.88 7.74 -57.30
N ASP A 298 -30.08 6.66 -57.20
CA ASP A 298 -29.57 5.93 -58.36
C ASP A 298 -30.70 5.37 -59.25
N ASP A 299 -31.90 5.18 -58.71
CA ASP A 299 -33.12 4.72 -59.37
C ASP A 299 -34.06 5.83 -59.86
N HIS A 300 -33.76 7.10 -59.60
CA HIS A 300 -34.64 8.23 -59.92
C HIS A 300 -34.77 8.41 -61.45
N PRO A 301 -35.99 8.57 -62.00
CA PRO A 301 -36.23 8.64 -63.45
C PRO A 301 -35.58 9.86 -64.13
N GLU A 302 -35.28 10.90 -63.37
CA GLU A 302 -34.60 12.11 -63.85
C GLU A 302 -33.08 12.12 -63.58
N ASN A 303 -32.51 11.02 -63.08
CA ASN A 303 -31.07 10.94 -62.85
C ASN A 303 -30.30 11.06 -64.19
N PRO A 304 -29.54 12.15 -64.42
CA PRO A 304 -28.85 12.37 -65.68
C PRO A 304 -27.74 11.35 -65.95
N GLU A 305 -27.18 10.72 -64.90
CA GLU A 305 -26.13 9.70 -65.03
C GLU A 305 -26.64 8.37 -65.59
N ARG A 306 -27.97 8.20 -65.68
CA ARG A 306 -28.59 6.98 -66.25
C ARG A 306 -28.65 7.00 -67.78
N LYS A 307 -28.38 8.13 -68.43
CA LYS A 307 -28.53 8.27 -69.90
C LYS A 307 -27.38 7.68 -70.71
N ASP A 308 -26.30 7.25 -70.06
CA ASP A 308 -25.08 6.78 -70.72
C ASP A 308 -24.81 5.26 -70.52
N MET A 309 -25.81 4.48 -70.11
CA MET A 309 -25.78 3.00 -70.12
C MET A 309 -26.71 2.39 -71.17
#